data_AF-A0A7C6AGC7-F1
#
_entry.id   AF-A0A7C6AGC7-F1
#
_cell.length_a   1.000
_cell.length_b   1.000
_cell.length_c   1.000
_cell.angle_alpha   90.00
_cell.angle_beta   90.00
_cell.angle_gamma   90.00
#
_symmetry.space_group_name_H-M   'P 1'
#
loop_
_entity.id
_entity.type
_entity.pdbx_description
1 polymer ?
#
loop_
_entity_poly.entity_id
_entity_poly.type
_entity_poly.pdbx_seq_one_letter_code
_entity_poly.pdbx_strand_id
1 'polypeptide(L)' 'MKKTKKKRVTIKMMMIDILKKSKAPLHYREITKRLIARGYKFHRKEPERSVYITIKRNPKLFKKVKPATFKLK' A
#
# COMPACT_ATOMS: atom_id res chain seq x y z
N MET A 1 16.88 -2.55 28.93
CA MET A 1 16.85 -2.91 27.49
C MET A 1 15.42 -2.83 26.96
N LYS A 2 15.08 -1.83 26.14
CA LYS A 2 13.74 -1.69 25.56
C LYS A 2 13.54 -2.76 24.48
N LYS A 3 12.70 -3.77 24.73
CA LYS A 3 12.29 -4.77 23.73
C LYS A 3 11.70 -4.03 22.53
N THR A 4 12.46 -3.90 21.45
CA THR A 4 11.98 -3.33 20.19
C THR A 4 10.90 -4.26 19.65
N LYS A 5 9.62 -3.90 19.84
CA LYS A 5 8.49 -4.59 19.22
C LYS A 5 8.80 -4.72 17.73
N LYS A 6 9.08 -5.93 17.23
CA LYS A 6 9.13 -6.23 15.79
C LYS A 6 7.85 -5.68 15.18
N LYS A 7 7.91 -4.49 14.57
CA LYS A 7 6.74 -3.87 13.94
C LYS A 7 6.30 -4.84 12.84
N ARG A 8 5.16 -5.50 13.04
CA ARG A 8 4.56 -6.34 11.99
C ARG A 8 4.45 -5.47 10.74
N VAL A 9 5.12 -5.87 9.66
CA VAL A 9 5.10 -5.10 8.42
C VAL A 9 3.67 -5.13 7.90
N THR A 10 2.97 -3.99 8.02
CA THR A 10 1.59 -3.87 7.57
C THR A 10 1.57 -3.56 6.08
N ILE A 11 0.49 -3.96 5.40
CA ILE A 11 0.25 -3.61 3.99
C ILE A 11 0.42 -2.10 3.75
N LYS A 12 -0.03 -1.28 4.70
CA LYS A 12 0.11 0.18 4.70
C LYS A 12 1.56 0.64 4.63
N MET A 13 2.46 0.08 5.44
CA MET A 13 3.88 0.44 5.39
C MET A 13 4.51 0.05 4.06
N MET A 14 4.16 -1.12 3.52
CA MET A 14 4.66 -1.54 2.20
C MET A 14 4.15 -0.64 1.07
N MET A 15 2.87 -0.23 1.12
CA MET A 15 2.30 0.71 0.15
C MET A 15 3.00 2.08 0.19
N ILE A 16 3.27 2.59 1.39
CA ILE A 16 4.01 3.85 1.57
C ILE A 16 5.41 3.73 0.97
N ASP A 17 6.12 2.64 1.25
CA ASP A 17 7.46 2.42 0.69
C ASP A 17 7.43 2.29 -0.85
N ILE A 18 6.44 1.59 -1.40
CA ILE A 18 6.24 1.47 -2.86
C ILE A 18 6.04 2.85 -3.50
N LEU A 19 5.13 3.66 -2.95
CA LEU A 19 4.85 5.00 -3.48
C LEU A 19 6.04 5.96 -3.29
N LYS A 20 6.73 5.87 -2.15
CA LYS A 20 7.91 6.67 -1.84
C LYS A 20 9.05 6.36 -2.81
N LYS A 21 9.32 5.08 -3.08
CA LYS A 21 10.35 4.66 -4.05
C LYS A 21 9.97 5.01 -5.49
N SER A 22 8.69 4.92 -5.83
CA SER A 22 8.25 5.23 -7.19
C SER A 22 8.30 6.71 -7.53
N LYS A 23 8.27 7.61 -6.53
CA LYS A 23 8.20 9.07 -6.68
C LYS A 23 7.07 9.58 -7.60
N ALA A 24 6.14 8.70 -7.96
CA ALA A 24 5.08 8.93 -8.93
C ALA A 24 3.75 8.36 -8.40
N PRO A 25 2.62 8.95 -8.82
CA PRO A 25 1.31 8.37 -8.53
C PRO A 25 1.16 7.01 -9.21
N LEU A 26 0.66 6.00 -8.48
CA LEU A 26 0.49 4.64 -8.98
C LEU A 26 -0.97 4.22 -8.97
N HIS A 27 -1.34 3.41 -9.96
CA HIS A 27 -2.63 2.74 -9.99
C HIS A 27 -2.71 1.69 -8.87
N TYR A 28 -3.87 1.51 -8.23
CA TYR A 28 -3.99 0.54 -7.12
C TYR A 28 -3.62 -0.89 -7.57
N ARG A 29 -3.93 -1.26 -8.82
CA ARG A 29 -3.49 -2.51 -9.45
C ARG A 29 -1.98 -2.67 -9.45
N GLU A 30 -1.26 -1.60 -9.79
CA GLU A 30 0.20 -1.62 -9.83
C GLU A 30 0.81 -1.70 -8.44
N ILE A 31 0.22 -0.98 -7.47
CA ILE A 31 0.58 -1.12 -6.05
C ILE A 31 0.38 -2.58 -5.61
N THR A 32 -0.73 -3.21 -6.01
CA THR A 32 -1.02 -4.62 -5.71
C THR A 32 0.03 -5.56 -6.30
N LYS A 33 0.37 -5.40 -7.59
CA LYS A 33 1.42 -6.18 -8.25
C LYS A 33 2.77 -6.05 -7.52
N ARG A 34 3.16 -4.83 -7.15
CA ARG A 34 4.41 -4.57 -6.41
C ARG A 34 4.39 -5.14 -4.99
N LEU A 35 3.23 -5.22 -4.34
CA LEU A 35 3.08 -5.88 -3.04
C LEU A 35 3.30 -7.39 -3.16
N ILE A 36 2.67 -8.02 -4.16
CA ILE A 36 2.84 -9.46 -4.43
C ILE A 36 4.30 -9.77 -4.77
N ALA A 37 4.92 -8.96 -5.64
CA ALA A 37 6.34 -9.11 -6.01
C ALA A 37 7.31 -8.97 -4.83
N ARG A 38 6.91 -8.25 -3.77
CA ARG A 38 7.67 -8.13 -2.52
C ARG A 38 7.40 -9.26 -1.52
N GLY A 39 6.60 -10.25 -1.88
CA GLY A 39 6.25 -11.38 -1.02
C GLY A 39 5.12 -11.08 -0.03
N TYR A 40 4.35 -10.01 -0.21
CA TYR A 40 3.16 -9.78 0.63
C TYR A 40 2.06 -10.77 0.27
N LYS A 41 1.77 -11.69 1.19
CA LYS A 41 0.66 -12.64 1.06
C LYS A 41 -0.65 -11.98 1.49
N PHE A 42 -1.59 -11.89 0.56
CA PHE A 42 -2.93 -11.43 0.85
C PHE A 42 -3.75 -12.57 1.44
N HIS A 43 -4.47 -12.30 2.53
CA HIS A 43 -5.37 -13.28 3.15
C HIS A 43 -6.73 -13.40 2.43
N ARG A 44 -7.08 -12.43 1.57
CA ARG A 44 -8.36 -12.40 0.85
C ARG A 44 -8.18 -12.87 -0.60
N LYS A 45 -9.23 -13.47 -1.15
CA LYS A 45 -9.30 -13.94 -2.55
C LYS A 45 -9.03 -12.81 -3.56
N GLU A 46 -9.40 -11.58 -3.24
CA GLU A 46 -9.15 -10.38 -4.08
C GLU A 46 -8.12 -9.43 -3.45
N PRO A 47 -6.83 -9.49 -3.88
CA PRO A 47 -5.78 -8.63 -3.32
C PRO A 47 -5.98 -7.16 -3.70
N GLU A 48 -6.43 -6.90 -4.94
CA GLU A 48 -6.74 -5.57 -5.48
C GLU A 48 -7.77 -4.82 -4.62
N ARG A 49 -8.85 -5.50 -4.25
CA ARG A 49 -9.92 -4.93 -3.43
C ARG A 49 -9.42 -4.58 -2.03
N SER A 50 -8.54 -5.40 -1.47
CA SER A 50 -7.88 -5.12 -0.18
C SER A 50 -7.02 -3.85 -0.23
N VAL A 51 -6.24 -3.68 -1.30
CA VAL A 51 -5.44 -2.48 -1.56
C VAL A 51 -6.34 -1.25 -1.69
N TYR A 52 -7.39 -1.34 -2.51
CA TYR A 52 -8.33 -0.25 -2.71
C TYR A 52 -9.02 0.20 -1.41
N ILE A 53 -9.53 -0.75 -0.62
CA ILE A 53 -10.15 -0.48 0.68
C ILE A 53 -9.14 0.15 1.64
N THR A 54 -7.89 -0.34 1.66
CA THR A 54 -6.83 0.20 2.52
C THR A 54 -6.56 1.67 2.20
N ILE A 55 -6.47 2.01 0.91
CA ILE A 55 -6.29 3.39 0.44
C ILE A 55 -7.47 4.25 0.88
N LYS A 56 -8.71 3.79 0.62
CA LYS A 56 -9.95 4.49 0.97
C LYS A 56 -10.10 4.73 2.49
N ARG A 57 -9.66 3.79 3.32
CA ARG A 57 -9.64 3.91 4.79
C ARG A 57 -8.58 4.88 5.31
N ASN A 58 -7.60 5.26 4.48
CA ASN A 58 -6.48 6.12 4.88
C ASN A 58 -6.40 7.39 4.00
N PRO A 59 -7.46 8.23 3.94
CA PRO A 59 -7.48 9.41 3.07
C PRO A 59 -6.45 10.48 3.47
N LYS A 60 -5.97 10.45 4.73
CA LYS A 60 -4.91 11.34 5.21
C LYS A 60 -3.54 11.06 4.59
N LEU A 61 -3.32 9.84 4.07
CA LEU A 61 -2.01 9.38 3.60
C LEU A 61 -1.96 9.19 2.09
N PHE A 62 -3.10 8.91 1.46
CA PHE A 62 -3.18 8.66 0.02
C PHE A 62 -4.09 9.70 -0.63
N LYS A 63 -3.55 10.47 -1.57
CA LYS A 63 -4.32 11.43 -2.39
C LYS A 63 -4.62 10.81 -3.75
N LYS A 64 -5.89 10.76 -4.12
CA LYS A 64 -6.31 10.39 -5.48
C LYS A 64 -5.90 11.52 -6.45
N VAL A 65 -5.25 11.17 -7.55
CA VAL A 65 -4.84 12.14 -8.59
C VAL A 65 -5.55 11.91 -9.92
N LYS A 66 -5.91 10.66 -10.22
CA LYS A 66 -6.58 10.22 -11.45
C LYS A 66 -7.53 9.06 -11.11
N PRO A 67 -8.38 8.60 -12.03
CA PRO A 67 -9.19 7.40 -11.82
C PRO A 67 -8.30 6.24 -11.35
N ALA A 68 -8.61 5.70 -10.17
CA ALA A 68 -7.88 4.57 -9.59
C ALA A 68 -6.34 4.75 -9.38
N THR A 69 -5.81 5.97 -9.53
CA THR A 69 -4.40 6.32 -9.29
C THR A 69 -4.23 7.19 -8.06
N PHE A 70 -3.26 6.83 -7.21
CA PHE A 70 -3.02 7.44 -5.92
C PHE A 70 -1.54 7.80 -5.73
N LYS A 71 -1.29 8.92 -5.04
CA LYS A 71 0.04 9.29 -4.54
C LYS A 71 0.04 9.37 -3.03
N LEU A 72 1.24 9.35 -2.44
CA LEU A 72 1.42 9.74 -1.05
C LEU A 72 1.04 11.23 -0.90
N LYS A 73 0.27 11.56 0.13
CA LYS A 73 -0.05 12.94 0.48
C LYS A 73 1.15 13.61 1.15
#